data_AF-A0A318DTL9-F1
#
_entry.id   AF-A0A318DTL9-F1
#
_cell.length_a   1.000
_cell.length_b   1.000
_cell.length_c   1.000
_cell.angle_alpha   90.00
_cell.angle_beta   90.00
_cell.angle_gamma   90.00
#
_symmetry.space_group_name_H-M   'P 1'
#
loop_
_entity.id
_entity.type
_entity.pdbx_description
1 polymer ?
#
loop_
_entity_poly.entity_id
_entity_poly.type
_entity_poly.pdbx_seq_one_letter_code
_entity_poly.pdbx_strand_id
1 'polypeptide(L)'
;MPRATARGNITLRQSRPASIGTGVTVSLSAMCLWAVHGIERLRRRRAERQARAWLLQLTSGRATTDDARAFRQWCHQATRHRIAFARTRDQWMRLNAAAGSRLTVPPHTVSHDDRCPPADADC
;
A
#
# COMPACT_ATOMS: atom_id res chain seq x y z
N MET A 1 12.33 -20.47 -54.77
CA MET A 1 13.27 -19.37 -54.43
C MET A 1 12.96 -18.15 -55.31
N PRO A 2 12.17 -17.17 -54.86
CA PRO A 2 12.05 -15.90 -55.56
C PRO A 2 12.92 -14.82 -54.89
N ARG A 3 13.88 -14.26 -55.64
CA ARG A 3 14.65 -13.06 -55.28
C ARG A 3 13.75 -11.83 -55.49
N ALA A 4 13.57 -11.05 -54.43
CA ALA A 4 12.82 -9.80 -54.44
C ALA A 4 13.63 -8.66 -55.12
N THR A 5 12.92 -7.90 -55.94
CA THR A 5 13.36 -6.73 -56.69
C THR A 5 13.58 -5.51 -55.78
N ALA A 6 14.67 -4.80 -56.04
CA ALA A 6 15.02 -3.54 -55.40
C ALA A 6 14.04 -2.43 -55.78
N ARG A 7 13.49 -1.73 -54.78
CA ARG A 7 12.64 -0.54 -54.95
C ARG A 7 13.44 0.68 -54.48
N GLY A 8 13.86 1.51 -55.44
CA GLY A 8 14.55 2.78 -55.19
C GLY A 8 13.69 3.72 -54.34
N ASN A 9 14.30 4.31 -53.33
CA ASN A 9 13.68 5.31 -52.47
C ASN A 9 14.01 6.72 -53.00
N ILE A 10 12.96 7.50 -53.19
CA ILE A 10 13.00 8.89 -53.63
C ILE A 10 13.52 9.74 -52.45
N THR A 11 14.65 10.41 -52.63
CA THR A 11 15.20 11.36 -51.68
C THR A 11 14.35 12.63 -51.68
N LEU A 12 13.41 12.76 -50.73
CA LEU A 12 12.68 14.00 -50.53
C LEU A 12 13.57 15.01 -49.79
N ARG A 13 13.90 16.08 -50.52
CA ARG A 13 14.49 17.35 -50.12
C ARG A 13 14.10 17.77 -48.69
N GLN A 14 15.04 17.68 -47.75
CA GLN A 14 14.90 18.21 -46.38
C GLN A 14 14.75 19.74 -46.43
N SER A 15 13.56 20.22 -46.11
CA SER A 15 13.32 21.63 -45.81
C SER A 15 13.66 21.86 -44.34
N ARG A 16 14.70 22.65 -44.08
CA ARG A 16 15.01 23.19 -42.75
C ARG A 16 13.87 24.11 -42.28
N PRO A 17 13.35 23.96 -41.05
CA PRO A 17 12.78 25.10 -40.36
C PRO A 17 13.80 25.69 -39.37
N ALA A 18 14.02 26.98 -39.52
CA ALA A 18 14.64 27.83 -38.53
C ALA A 18 13.63 28.12 -37.40
N SER A 19 14.19 28.38 -36.22
CA SER A 19 13.66 29.23 -35.17
C SER A 19 12.48 28.77 -34.28
N ILE A 20 12.84 28.68 -32.99
CA ILE A 20 12.16 29.29 -31.84
C ILE A 20 10.90 28.59 -31.31
N GLY A 21 11.03 28.14 -30.07
CA GLY A 21 9.93 27.76 -29.20
C GLY A 21 10.32 26.56 -28.34
N THR A 22 10.86 26.79 -27.15
CA THR A 22 11.05 25.79 -26.10
C THR A 22 9.69 25.40 -25.52
N GLY A 23 8.77 24.94 -26.36
CA GLY A 23 7.57 24.23 -25.93
C GLY A 23 8.02 22.82 -25.57
N VAL A 24 7.83 22.43 -24.31
CA VAL A 24 7.98 21.04 -23.88
C VAL A 24 6.97 20.22 -24.69
N THR A 25 7.40 19.71 -25.84
CA THR A 25 6.66 18.72 -26.60
C THR A 25 6.73 17.44 -25.79
N VAL A 26 5.77 17.28 -24.89
CA VAL A 26 5.50 15.97 -24.30
C VAL A 26 5.02 15.12 -25.48
N SER A 27 5.97 14.43 -26.11
CA SER A 27 5.74 13.51 -27.22
C SER A 27 4.54 12.62 -26.91
N LEU A 28 3.71 12.28 -27.90
CA LEU A 28 2.57 11.36 -27.71
C LEU A 28 3.01 10.04 -27.03
N SER A 29 4.27 9.62 -27.21
CA SER A 29 4.91 8.53 -26.46
C SER A 29 5.01 8.79 -24.95
N ALA A 30 5.32 10.01 -24.53
CA ALA A 30 5.36 10.43 -23.12
C ALA A 30 3.96 10.58 -22.49
N MET A 31 2.93 10.94 -23.28
CA MET A 31 1.53 10.93 -22.82
C MET A 31 0.98 9.52 -22.61
N CYS A 32 1.24 8.58 -23.52
CA CYS A 32 0.87 7.17 -23.34
C CYS A 32 1.55 6.53 -22.13
N LEU A 33 2.83 6.87 -21.88
CA LEU A 33 3.54 6.43 -20.69
C LEU A 33 2.95 7.01 -19.39
N TRP A 34 2.45 8.26 -19.39
CA TRP A 34 1.75 8.84 -18.24
C TRP A 34 0.41 8.16 -17.93
N ALA A 35 -0.36 7.82 -18.97
CA ALA A 35 -1.66 7.14 -18.83
C ALA A 35 -1.52 5.72 -18.29
N VAL A 36 -0.59 4.92 -18.83
CA VAL A 36 -0.32 3.55 -18.35
C VAL A 36 0.19 3.55 -16.92
N HIS A 37 1.10 4.48 -16.57
CA HIS A 37 1.55 4.64 -15.19
C HIS A 37 0.44 5.12 -14.25
N GLY A 38 -0.54 5.87 -14.77
CA GLY A 38 -1.76 6.26 -14.07
C GLY A 38 -2.62 5.05 -13.68
N ILE A 39 -2.86 4.13 -14.62
CA ILE A 39 -3.64 2.90 -14.38
C ILE A 39 -2.95 2.02 -13.33
N GLU A 40 -1.64 1.83 -13.40
CA GLU A 40 -0.92 1.01 -12.42
C GLU A 40 -0.91 1.65 -11.02
N ARG A 41 -0.77 2.98 -10.93
CA ARG A 41 -0.94 3.72 -9.67
C ARG A 41 -2.34 3.52 -9.07
N LEU A 42 -3.38 3.56 -9.89
CA LEU A 42 -4.76 3.34 -9.45
C LEU A 42 -4.96 1.90 -8.95
N ARG A 43 -4.44 0.91 -9.67
CA ARG A 43 -4.46 -0.51 -9.27
C ARG A 43 -3.75 -0.72 -7.93
N ARG A 44 -2.58 -0.12 -7.75
CA ARG A 44 -1.83 -0.16 -6.49
C ARG A 44 -2.64 0.45 -5.34
N ARG A 45 -3.21 1.65 -5.53
CA ARG A 45 -4.05 2.30 -4.50
C ARG A 45 -5.29 1.46 -4.15
N ARG A 46 -5.91 0.79 -5.12
CA ARG A 46 -7.04 -0.12 -4.86
C ARG A 46 -6.59 -1.32 -4.02
N ALA A 47 -5.46 -1.93 -4.35
CA ALA A 47 -4.89 -3.04 -3.58
C ALA A 47 -4.55 -2.62 -2.13
N GLU A 48 -3.99 -1.42 -1.95
CA GLU A 48 -3.70 -0.86 -0.62
C GLU A 48 -4.97 -0.62 0.21
N ARG A 49 -6.07 -0.16 -0.41
CA ARG A 49 -7.36 -0.02 0.30
C ARG A 49 -7.93 -1.37 0.71
N GLN A 50 -7.92 -2.34 -0.20
CA GLN A 50 -8.38 -3.71 0.10
C GLN A 50 -7.54 -4.37 1.20
N ALA A 51 -6.22 -4.17 1.18
CA ALA A 51 -5.32 -4.67 2.22
C ALA A 51 -5.68 -4.15 3.63
N ARG A 52 -6.02 -2.86 3.75
CA ARG A 52 -6.47 -2.28 5.03
C ARG A 52 -7.80 -2.85 5.50
N ALA A 53 -8.77 -3.01 4.59
CA ALA A 53 -10.05 -3.63 4.92
C ALA A 53 -9.88 -5.07 5.41
N TRP A 54 -9.05 -5.86 4.73
CA TRP A 54 -8.71 -7.22 5.17
C TRP A 54 -8.00 -7.25 6.51
N LEU A 55 -7.06 -6.33 6.75
CA LEU A 55 -6.38 -6.25 8.05
C LEU A 55 -7.39 -6.01 9.18
N LEU A 56 -8.26 -5.00 9.04
CA LEU A 56 -9.27 -4.67 10.05
C LEU A 56 -10.24 -5.84 10.29
N GLN A 57 -10.69 -6.51 9.22
CA GLN A 57 -11.57 -7.67 9.33
C GLN A 57 -10.91 -8.80 10.13
N LEU A 58 -9.65 -9.12 9.81
CA LEU A 58 -8.91 -10.21 10.47
C LEU A 58 -8.55 -9.89 11.92
N THR A 59 -8.26 -8.62 12.23
CA THR A 59 -7.93 -8.19 13.60
C THR A 59 -9.16 -7.86 14.45
N SER A 60 -10.37 -7.91 13.89
CA SER A 60 -11.61 -7.56 14.60
C SER A 60 -12.03 -8.59 15.66
N GLY A 61 -11.37 -9.75 15.71
CA GLY A 61 -11.73 -10.86 16.59
C GLY A 61 -12.98 -11.64 16.16
N ARG A 62 -13.68 -11.23 15.09
CA ARG A 62 -14.87 -11.90 14.54
C ARG A 62 -14.64 -12.58 13.19
N ALA A 63 -13.39 -12.67 12.75
CA ALA A 63 -13.05 -13.27 11.46
C ALA A 63 -13.39 -14.77 11.46
N THR A 64 -14.14 -15.20 10.46
CA THR A 64 -14.55 -16.59 10.29
C THR A 64 -13.56 -17.37 9.41
N THR A 65 -13.72 -18.70 9.37
CA THR A 65 -12.97 -19.55 8.43
C THR A 65 -13.25 -19.20 6.96
N ASP A 66 -14.46 -18.69 6.67
CA ASP A 66 -14.82 -18.22 5.34
C ASP A 66 -14.07 -16.94 4.97
N ASP A 67 -13.99 -15.97 5.89
CA ASP A 67 -13.16 -14.76 5.72
C ASP A 67 -11.69 -15.12 5.46
N ALA A 68 -11.15 -16.11 6.18
CA ALA A 68 -9.77 -16.56 5.97
C ALA A 68 -9.57 -17.19 4.58
N ARG A 69 -10.58 -17.89 4.04
CA ARG A 69 -10.55 -18.46 2.69
C ARG A 69 -10.64 -17.36 1.62
N ALA A 70 -11.58 -16.43 1.78
CA ALA A 70 -11.74 -15.28 0.89
C ALA A 70 -10.49 -14.40 0.86
N PHE A 71 -9.84 -14.19 2.01
CA PHE A 71 -8.56 -13.50 2.11
C PHE A 71 -7.45 -14.20 1.33
N ARG A 72 -7.31 -15.54 1.48
CA ARG A 72 -6.33 -16.32 0.72
C ARG A 72 -6.59 -16.20 -0.77
N GLN A 73 -7.85 -16.34 -1.21
CA GLN A 73 -8.20 -16.22 -2.62
C GLN A 73 -7.85 -14.83 -3.18
N TRP A 74 -8.14 -13.77 -2.44
CA TRP A 74 -7.75 -12.40 -2.80
C TRP A 74 -6.23 -12.25 -2.95
N CYS A 75 -5.44 -12.85 -2.04
CA CYS A 75 -3.97 -12.87 -2.16
C CYS A 75 -3.48 -13.58 -3.43
N HIS A 76 -4.15 -14.66 -3.85
CA HIS A 76 -3.76 -15.42 -5.04
C HIS A 76 -4.11 -14.71 -6.36
N GLN A 77 -5.08 -13.81 -6.37
CA GLN A 77 -5.52 -13.12 -7.60
C GLN A 77 -4.42 -12.24 -8.24
N ALA A 78 -3.51 -11.67 -7.44
CA ALA A 78 -2.42 -10.87 -7.97
C ALA A 78 -1.29 -10.66 -6.96
N THR A 79 -0.03 -10.68 -7.43
CA THR A 79 1.16 -10.39 -6.61
C THR A 79 1.07 -9.04 -5.91
N ARG A 80 0.48 -8.02 -6.55
CA ARG A 80 0.25 -6.69 -5.95
C ARG A 80 -0.60 -6.73 -4.68
N HIS A 81 -1.53 -7.67 -4.53
CA HIS A 81 -2.35 -7.83 -3.32
C HIS A 81 -1.50 -8.33 -2.14
N ARG A 82 -0.65 -9.34 -2.37
CA ARG A 82 0.29 -9.85 -1.36
C ARG A 82 1.26 -8.77 -0.89
N ILE A 83 1.82 -8.00 -1.83
CA ILE A 83 2.72 -6.88 -1.52
C ILE A 83 1.99 -5.79 -0.72
N ALA A 84 0.77 -5.42 -1.13
CA ALA A 84 -0.02 -4.41 -0.43
C ALA A 84 -0.37 -4.83 1.00
N PHE A 85 -0.73 -6.11 1.21
CA PHE A 85 -1.01 -6.64 2.53
C PHE A 85 0.23 -6.68 3.43
N ALA A 86 1.37 -7.16 2.92
CA ALA A 86 2.62 -7.17 3.68
C ALA A 86 3.03 -5.76 4.15
N ARG A 87 2.94 -4.76 3.27
CA ARG A 87 3.23 -3.35 3.63
C ARG A 87 2.28 -2.81 4.69
N THR A 88 0.98 -3.07 4.53
CA THR A 88 -0.04 -2.61 5.48
C THR A 88 0.13 -3.26 6.84
N ARG A 89 0.45 -4.57 6.87
CA ARG A 89 0.74 -5.31 8.10
C ARG A 89 1.99 -4.79 8.80
N ASP A 90 3.06 -4.51 8.06
CA ASP A 90 4.28 -3.92 8.63
C ASP A 90 4.01 -2.56 9.29
N GLN A 91 3.27 -1.69 8.60
CA GLN A 91 2.87 -0.41 9.16
C GLN A 91 2.03 -0.59 10.44
N TRP A 92 1.09 -1.53 10.45
CA TRP A 92 0.30 -1.86 11.63
C TRP A 92 1.15 -2.37 12.80
N MET A 93 2.13 -3.26 12.55
CA MET A 93 3.03 -3.75 13.61
C MET A 93 3.85 -2.63 14.22
N ARG A 94 4.39 -1.70 13.41
CA ARG A 94 5.11 -0.52 13.90
C ARG A 94 4.22 0.39 14.76
N LEU A 95 2.98 0.59 14.34
CA LEU A 95 2.01 1.38 15.10
C LEU A 95 1.67 0.70 16.44
N ASN A 96 1.47 -0.62 16.48
CA ASN A 96 1.23 -1.34 17.73
C ASN A 96 2.44 -1.29 18.66
N ALA A 97 3.66 -1.42 18.14
CA ALA A 97 4.87 -1.28 18.95
C ALA A 97 4.98 0.13 19.57
N ALA A 98 4.66 1.17 18.79
CA ALA A 98 4.63 2.55 19.27
C ALA A 98 3.46 2.86 20.21
N ALA A 99 2.32 2.17 20.06
CA ALA A 99 1.16 2.31 20.94
C ALA A 99 1.38 1.56 22.26
N GLY A 100 1.94 0.35 22.23
CA GLY A 100 2.24 -0.46 23.41
C GLY A 100 3.26 0.21 24.34
N SER A 101 4.24 0.93 23.81
CA SER A 101 5.16 1.72 24.63
C SER A 101 4.49 2.93 25.30
N ARG A 102 3.45 3.49 24.67
CA ARG A 102 2.67 4.62 25.22
C ARG A 102 1.58 4.19 26.21
N LEU A 103 1.06 2.97 26.06
CA LEU A 103 -0.01 2.41 26.89
C LEU A 103 0.51 1.51 28.01
N THR A 104 1.83 1.49 28.25
CA THR A 104 2.35 1.00 29.53
C THR A 104 1.85 1.99 30.61
N VAL A 105 0.64 1.74 31.09
CA VAL A 105 0.12 2.35 32.30
C VAL A 105 1.07 1.86 33.37
N PRO A 106 1.88 2.74 34.02
CA PRO A 106 2.69 2.30 35.15
C PRO A 106 1.76 1.57 36.11
N PRO A 107 2.19 0.46 36.76
CA PRO A 107 1.36 -0.22 37.73
C PRO A 107 0.85 0.86 38.68
N HIS A 108 -0.47 1.09 38.69
CA HIS A 108 -1.08 1.92 39.70
C HIS A 108 -0.72 1.19 40.98
N THR A 109 0.27 1.70 41.71
CA THR A 109 0.54 1.24 43.05
C THR A 109 -0.75 1.53 43.78
N VAL A 110 -1.59 0.50 43.91
CA VAL A 110 -2.66 0.51 44.89
C VAL A 110 -1.90 0.59 46.21
N SER A 111 -1.60 1.80 46.65
CA SER A 111 -1.21 2.05 48.02
C SER A 111 -2.40 1.62 48.85
N HIS A 112 -2.38 0.36 49.29
CA HIS A 112 -3.05 -0.10 50.50
C HIS A 112 -2.36 0.61 51.68
N ASP A 113 -2.54 1.92 51.76
CA ASP A 113 -2.19 2.74 52.93
C ASP A 113 -3.44 3.00 53.79
N ASP A 114 -4.47 2.18 53.63
CA ASP A 114 -5.53 2.01 54.63
C ASP A 114 -5.21 0.77 55.47
N ARG A 115 -4.08 0.83 56.18
CA ARG A 115 -3.95 0.09 57.43
C ARG A 115 -4.96 0.71 58.40
N CYS A 116 -6.17 0.16 58.46
CA CYS A 116 -7.00 0.37 59.63
C CYS A 116 -6.26 -0.28 60.82
N PRO A 117 -5.90 0.48 61.88
CA PRO A 117 -5.37 -0.11 63.09
C PRO A 117 -6.42 -1.04 63.72
N PRO A 118 -5.98 -2.10 64.43
CA PRO A 118 -6.89 -3.11 64.93
C PRO A 118 -7.75 -2.54 66.07
N ALA A 119 -9.06 -2.75 65.99
CA ALA A 119 -10.07 -2.26 66.94
C ALA A 119 -10.29 -3.25 68.11
N ASP A 120 -9.21 -3.77 68.68
CA ASP A 120 -9.18 -4.63 69.87
C ASP A 120 -8.13 -4.13 70.87
N ALA A 121 -8.23 -2.85 71.23
CA ALA A 121 -7.76 -2.35 72.51
C ALA A 121 -9.00 -2.17 73.41
N ASP A 122 -9.08 -3.05 74.41
CA ASP A 122 -9.97 -3.03 75.58
C ASP A 122 -11.49 -3.23 75.37
N CYS A 123 -11.93 -4.49 75.54
CA CYS A 123 -13.04 -4.93 76.40
C CYS A 123 -12.99 -6.45 76.60
#